data_AF-A0A1I4XS44-F1
#
_entry.id   AF-A0A1I4XS44-F1
#
_cell.length_a   1.000
_cell.length_b   1.000
_cell.length_c   1.000
_cell.angle_alpha   90.00
_cell.angle_beta   90.00
_cell.angle_gamma   90.00
#
_symmetry.space_group_name_H-M   'P 1'
#
loop_
_entity.id
_entity.type
_entity.pdbx_description
1 polymer ?
#
loop_
_entity_poly.entity_id
_entity_poly.type
_entity_poly.pdbx_seq_one_letter_code
_entity_poly.pdbx_strand_id
1 'polypeptide(L)'
;MVILILISVINYYLMNTKFLIYVTIFLLITSCNNEKNVSEVVSENTQLNCDYNNLSDQFNVNFKINQDNNIANGAIEFVVQITDKKNNILKKITTQPKIIASEINFYKQCDQVKSLSKNYNISKQWSDKLYDGNIVVGDYNFDGKDDIAIYHSKETDREIFFYEYYLQTDQGDFERDNFLSDKFHYFGKRFDRKNKLLINDEHVIIDKYKYDYGWIKLVEAVSPNIESSFYMVSVAAVKTESDAKNEVIKLENKGYQANYLWIPDYASLSGAKFYSVYIGPFSTQQECEIATEEYRKKDKNAYGLLVSQEPKRVQINGVGKVTVTNN
;
A
#
# COMPACT_ATOMS: atom_id res chain seq x y z
N MET A 1 9.35 -39.11 -88.75
CA MET A 1 8.19 -38.41 -88.12
C MET A 1 7.59 -39.21 -86.96
N VAL A 2 8.42 -39.82 -86.10
CA VAL A 2 7.99 -40.52 -84.86
C VAL A 2 8.83 -40.05 -83.67
N ILE A 3 10.08 -39.62 -83.91
CA ILE A 3 10.98 -39.07 -82.88
C ILE A 3 10.55 -37.66 -82.40
N LEU A 4 9.92 -36.85 -83.26
CA LEU A 4 9.46 -35.50 -82.87
C LEU A 4 8.22 -35.49 -81.96
N ILE A 5 7.39 -36.55 -81.99
CA ILE A 5 6.21 -36.67 -81.12
C ILE A 5 6.62 -37.18 -79.73
N LEU A 6 7.66 -38.02 -79.62
CA LEU A 6 8.16 -38.45 -78.30
C LEU A 6 8.78 -37.29 -77.50
N ILE A 7 9.49 -36.37 -78.16
CA ILE A 7 10.12 -35.22 -77.49
C ILE A 7 9.07 -34.22 -76.98
N SER A 8 7.95 -34.03 -77.69
CA SER A 8 6.89 -33.12 -77.24
C SER A 8 6.09 -33.70 -76.06
N VAL A 9 5.85 -35.02 -76.02
CA VAL A 9 5.15 -35.67 -74.90
C VAL A 9 6.05 -35.72 -73.65
N ILE A 10 7.35 -35.97 -73.80
CA ILE A 10 8.31 -35.97 -72.68
C ILE A 10 8.46 -34.56 -72.09
N ASN A 11 8.53 -33.50 -72.90
CA ASN A 11 8.59 -32.12 -72.40
C ASN A 11 7.29 -31.67 -71.72
N TYR A 12 6.12 -32.15 -72.17
CA TYR A 12 4.84 -31.86 -71.51
C TYR A 12 4.75 -32.51 -70.11
N TYR A 13 5.26 -33.73 -69.94
CA TYR A 13 5.33 -34.40 -68.63
C TYR A 13 6.42 -33.81 -67.71
N LEU A 14 7.55 -33.35 -68.26
CA LEU A 14 8.63 -32.70 -67.49
C LEU A 14 8.29 -31.28 -67.02
N MET A 15 7.49 -30.51 -67.78
CA MET A 15 6.99 -29.21 -67.30
C MET A 15 5.92 -29.35 -66.21
N ASN A 16 5.04 -30.36 -66.30
CA ASN A 16 3.99 -30.57 -65.30
C ASN A 16 4.54 -31.14 -63.98
N THR A 17 5.60 -31.95 -64.00
CA THR A 17 6.25 -32.43 -62.77
C THR A 17 7.01 -31.32 -62.05
N LYS A 18 7.68 -30.41 -62.76
CA LYS A 18 8.29 -29.22 -62.13
C LYS A 18 7.25 -28.28 -61.55
N PHE A 19 6.13 -28.04 -62.23
CA PHE A 19 5.05 -27.18 -61.70
C PHE A 19 4.37 -27.80 -60.48
N LEU A 20 4.14 -29.12 -60.47
CA LEU A 20 3.57 -29.83 -59.31
C LEU A 20 4.54 -29.88 -58.12
N ILE A 21 5.86 -29.97 -58.36
CA ILE A 21 6.89 -29.86 -57.33
C ILE A 21 6.96 -28.43 -56.77
N TYR A 22 6.86 -27.39 -57.61
CA TYR A 22 6.83 -26.01 -57.11
C TYR A 22 5.55 -25.70 -56.34
N VAL A 23 4.38 -26.20 -56.76
CA VAL A 23 3.11 -26.01 -56.04
C VAL A 23 3.06 -26.82 -54.73
N THR A 24 3.66 -28.01 -54.67
CA THR A 24 3.78 -28.77 -53.41
C THR A 24 4.83 -28.18 -52.48
N ILE A 25 5.96 -27.66 -52.98
CA ILE A 25 6.93 -26.90 -52.18
C ILE A 25 6.30 -25.59 -51.68
N PHE A 26 5.50 -24.87 -52.49
CA PHE A 26 4.82 -23.65 -52.05
C PHE A 26 3.72 -23.95 -51.03
N LEU A 27 2.97 -25.04 -51.18
CA LEU A 27 1.96 -25.50 -50.21
C LEU A 27 2.57 -26.06 -48.91
N LEU A 28 3.75 -26.69 -48.98
CA LEU A 28 4.53 -27.11 -47.80
C LEU A 28 5.22 -25.94 -47.10
N ILE A 29 5.60 -24.88 -47.82
CA ILE A 29 6.10 -23.63 -47.21
C ILE A 29 4.94 -22.87 -46.53
N THR A 30 3.70 -22.97 -47.02
CA THR A 30 2.54 -22.38 -46.34
C THR A 30 1.91 -23.25 -45.24
N SER A 31 2.26 -24.54 -45.13
CA SER A 31 1.84 -25.42 -44.01
C SER A 31 2.95 -25.75 -43.01
N CYS A 32 4.20 -25.35 -43.29
CA CYS A 32 5.31 -25.29 -42.34
C CYS A 32 5.75 -23.85 -42.06
N ASN A 33 4.80 -22.92 -41.96
CA ASN A 33 4.94 -21.72 -41.12
C ASN A 33 4.11 -21.91 -39.84
N ASN A 34 4.28 -23.07 -39.19
CA ASN A 34 4.44 -23.00 -37.75
C ASN A 34 5.83 -22.45 -37.56
N GLU A 35 5.91 -21.12 -37.43
CA GLU A 35 6.93 -20.52 -36.58
C GLU A 35 6.88 -21.31 -35.27
N LYS A 36 7.73 -22.34 -35.17
CA LYS A 36 8.62 -22.36 -34.02
C LYS A 36 9.34 -21.04 -34.09
N ASN A 37 8.69 -20.02 -33.54
CA ASN A 37 9.29 -19.26 -32.47
C ASN A 37 9.95 -20.32 -31.57
N VAL A 38 11.17 -20.74 -31.95
CA VAL A 38 12.26 -20.54 -31.04
C VAL A 38 12.17 -19.04 -30.80
N SER A 39 11.33 -18.68 -29.82
CA SER A 39 11.74 -17.63 -28.93
C SER A 39 13.15 -18.07 -28.59
N GLU A 40 14.11 -17.44 -29.26
CA GLU A 40 15.12 -16.78 -28.48
C GLU A 40 14.30 -16.17 -27.36
N VAL A 41 14.29 -16.86 -26.22
CA VAL A 41 13.92 -16.26 -24.96
C VAL A 41 15.02 -15.21 -24.84
N VAL A 42 14.84 -14.10 -25.56
CA VAL A 42 15.18 -12.79 -25.07
C VAL A 42 14.48 -12.86 -23.74
N SER A 43 15.26 -13.22 -22.71
CA SER A 43 14.81 -13.14 -21.34
C SER A 43 14.24 -11.75 -21.29
N GLU A 44 12.90 -11.61 -21.23
CA GLU A 44 12.30 -10.36 -20.81
C GLU A 44 13.12 -10.00 -19.59
N ASN A 45 13.89 -8.92 -19.66
CA ASN A 45 14.92 -8.68 -18.68
C ASN A 45 14.17 -8.55 -17.34
N THR A 46 14.13 -9.64 -16.57
CA THR A 46 13.20 -9.78 -15.43
C THR A 46 13.63 -8.88 -14.28
N GLN A 47 14.76 -8.20 -14.49
CA GLN A 47 15.49 -7.41 -13.55
C GLN A 47 15.26 -5.91 -13.78
N LEU A 48 14.70 -5.25 -12.78
CA LEU A 48 14.78 -3.79 -12.68
C LEU A 48 16.14 -3.45 -12.05
N ASN A 49 16.81 -2.40 -12.54
CA ASN A 49 17.99 -1.84 -11.90
C ASN A 49 17.93 -0.31 -11.97
N CYS A 50 17.94 0.35 -10.83
CA CYS A 50 17.79 1.79 -10.70
C CYS A 50 18.89 2.36 -9.80
N ASP A 51 19.57 3.38 -10.28
CA ASP A 51 20.60 4.11 -9.53
C ASP A 51 20.07 5.47 -9.09
N TYR A 52 20.13 5.73 -7.79
CA TYR A 52 19.68 6.97 -7.18
C TYR A 52 20.83 7.65 -6.42
N ASN A 53 21.28 8.78 -6.94
CA ASN A 53 22.31 9.61 -6.33
C ASN A 53 21.76 10.88 -5.65
N ASN A 54 20.45 11.08 -5.73
CA ASN A 54 19.74 12.30 -5.34
C ASN A 54 18.73 12.12 -4.20
N LEU A 55 18.67 10.94 -3.56
CA LEU A 55 17.74 10.67 -2.45
C LEU A 55 18.28 11.08 -1.08
N SER A 56 19.59 11.24 -0.93
CA SER A 56 20.27 11.70 0.29
C SER A 56 21.49 12.53 -0.10
N ASP A 57 21.98 13.39 0.79
CA ASP A 57 23.31 14.01 0.66
C ASP A 57 24.44 13.13 1.23
N GLN A 58 24.09 12.07 1.95
CA GLN A 58 25.02 11.25 2.74
C GLN A 58 25.45 9.97 1.99
N PHE A 59 24.54 9.37 1.23
CA PHE A 59 24.78 8.11 0.50
C PHE A 59 24.06 8.08 -0.85
N ASN A 60 24.37 7.07 -1.67
CA ASN A 60 23.65 6.71 -2.88
C ASN A 60 22.93 5.36 -2.68
N VAL A 61 21.89 5.12 -3.48
CA VAL A 61 21.08 3.90 -3.42
C VAL A 61 21.01 3.28 -4.80
N ASN A 62 21.38 2.01 -4.92
CA ASN A 62 21.11 1.17 -6.06
C ASN A 62 19.99 0.18 -5.68
N PHE A 63 18.91 0.17 -6.45
CA PHE A 63 17.77 -0.71 -6.24
C PHE A 63 17.63 -1.69 -7.40
N LYS A 64 17.53 -2.98 -7.07
CA LYS A 64 17.29 -4.04 -8.03
C LYS A 64 16.11 -4.89 -7.60
N ILE A 65 15.35 -5.34 -8.58
CA ILE A 65 14.33 -6.37 -8.40
C ILE A 65 14.79 -7.59 -9.17
N ASN A 66 15.03 -8.71 -8.50
CA ASN A 66 15.30 -9.99 -9.14
C ASN A 66 14.05 -10.88 -9.03
N GLN A 67 13.88 -11.80 -9.97
CA GLN A 67 12.84 -12.82 -9.95
C GLN A 67 13.49 -14.21 -9.95
N ASP A 68 13.21 -15.03 -8.93
CA ASP A 68 13.69 -16.42 -8.90
C ASP A 68 12.71 -17.33 -9.63
N ASN A 69 13.00 -17.63 -10.89
CA ASN A 69 12.16 -18.46 -11.74
C ASN A 69 12.08 -19.93 -11.31
N ASN A 70 12.87 -20.39 -10.32
CA ASN A 70 12.88 -21.78 -9.88
C ASN A 70 11.82 -22.13 -8.82
N ILE A 71 11.12 -21.12 -8.28
CA ILE A 71 10.05 -21.31 -7.30
C ILE A 71 8.72 -21.28 -8.06
N ALA A 72 7.82 -22.23 -7.78
CA ALA A 72 6.45 -22.16 -8.30
C ALA A 72 5.80 -20.88 -7.75
N ASN A 73 5.57 -19.89 -8.63
CA ASN A 73 5.15 -18.49 -8.39
C ASN A 73 6.24 -17.41 -8.34
N GLY A 74 7.51 -17.77 -8.56
CA GLY A 74 8.64 -16.86 -8.75
C GLY A 74 8.84 -15.86 -7.62
N ALA A 75 9.60 -16.22 -6.57
CA ALA A 75 9.84 -15.28 -5.47
C ALA A 75 10.52 -14.00 -6.00
N ILE A 76 9.96 -12.86 -5.64
CA ILE A 76 10.49 -11.54 -6.00
C ILE A 76 11.46 -11.12 -4.90
N GLU A 77 12.67 -10.77 -5.29
CA GLU A 77 13.72 -10.30 -4.39
C GLU A 77 13.99 -8.83 -4.65
N PHE A 78 13.89 -8.01 -3.60
CA PHE A 78 14.34 -6.63 -3.61
C PHE A 78 15.77 -6.59 -3.08
N VAL A 79 16.69 -6.05 -3.87
CA VAL A 79 18.09 -5.86 -3.49
C VAL A 79 18.37 -4.37 -3.46
N VAL A 80 18.65 -3.85 -2.27
CA VAL A 80 19.01 -2.46 -2.05
C VAL A 80 20.47 -2.40 -1.64
N GLN A 81 21.31 -1.83 -2.49
CA GLN A 81 22.72 -1.56 -2.18
C GLN A 81 22.88 -0.08 -1.86
N ILE A 82 23.43 0.20 -0.69
CA ILE A 82 23.71 1.54 -0.22
C ILE A 82 25.22 1.75 -0.32
N THR A 83 25.62 2.88 -0.91
CA THR A 83 27.02 3.24 -1.06
C THR A 83 27.26 4.65 -0.54
N ASP A 84 28.49 4.96 -0.12
CA ASP A 84 28.86 6.34 0.15
C ASP A 84 28.84 7.17 -1.15
N LYS A 85 29.02 8.49 -1.05
CA LYS A 85 29.08 9.37 -2.23
C LYS A 85 30.25 9.10 -3.18
N LYS A 86 31.21 8.26 -2.79
CA LYS A 86 32.34 7.79 -3.61
C LYS A 86 32.10 6.39 -4.20
N ASN A 87 30.91 5.83 -4.01
CA ASN A 87 30.48 4.49 -4.42
C ASN A 87 31.13 3.31 -3.67
N ASN A 88 31.72 3.53 -2.50
CA ASN A 88 32.11 2.42 -1.62
C ASN A 88 30.84 1.81 -1.00
N ILE A 89 30.74 0.48 -0.99
CA ILE A 89 29.58 -0.23 -0.44
C ILE A 89 29.55 -0.07 1.07
N LEU A 90 28.45 0.49 1.58
CA LEU A 90 28.17 0.60 3.00
C LEU A 90 27.33 -0.60 3.45
N LYS A 91 26.26 -0.92 2.70
CA LYS A 91 25.37 -2.03 3.02
C LYS A 91 24.75 -2.63 1.76
N LYS A 92 24.44 -3.93 1.83
CA LYS A 92 23.55 -4.61 0.89
C LYS A 92 22.42 -5.26 1.68
N ILE A 93 21.19 -4.90 1.35
CA ILE A 93 19.97 -5.43 1.95
C ILE A 93 19.25 -6.25 0.88
N THR A 94 18.91 -7.49 1.21
CA THR A 94 18.07 -8.37 0.40
C THR A 94 16.79 -8.63 1.18
N THR A 95 15.63 -8.32 0.59
CA THR A 95 14.31 -8.65 1.14
C THR A 95 13.49 -9.43 0.12
N GLN A 96 12.53 -10.22 0.60
CA GLN A 96 11.59 -10.96 -0.23
C GLN A 96 10.18 -10.45 0.03
N PRO A 97 9.77 -9.36 -0.64
CA PRO A 97 8.46 -8.79 -0.38
C PRO A 97 7.34 -9.73 -0.81
N LYS A 98 6.23 -9.70 -0.08
CA LYS A 98 5.02 -10.44 -0.45
C LYS A 98 4.29 -9.69 -1.57
N ILE A 99 4.66 -9.99 -2.81
CA ILE A 99 4.07 -9.44 -4.03
C ILE A 99 3.45 -10.58 -4.82
N ILE A 100 2.23 -10.40 -5.30
CA ILE A 100 1.61 -11.33 -6.24
C ILE A 100 2.25 -11.11 -7.61
N ALA A 101 2.67 -12.17 -8.29
CA ALA A 101 3.40 -12.06 -9.56
C ALA A 101 2.69 -11.19 -10.63
N SER A 102 1.35 -11.15 -10.64
CA SER A 102 0.57 -10.29 -11.55
C SER A 102 0.73 -8.79 -11.29
N GLU A 103 1.18 -8.38 -10.11
CA GLU A 103 1.38 -6.98 -9.71
C GLU A 103 2.82 -6.51 -9.93
N ILE A 104 3.74 -7.37 -10.36
CA ILE A 104 5.16 -7.03 -10.43
C ILE A 104 5.45 -5.80 -11.30
N ASN A 105 4.67 -5.57 -12.36
CA ASN A 105 4.82 -4.43 -13.25
C ASN A 105 4.49 -3.09 -12.58
N PHE A 106 3.68 -3.12 -11.51
CA PHE A 106 3.50 -1.95 -10.66
C PHE A 106 4.84 -1.60 -10.00
N TYR A 107 5.49 -2.56 -9.34
CA TYR A 107 6.73 -2.31 -8.59
C TYR A 107 7.98 -2.12 -9.47
N LYS A 108 7.95 -2.60 -10.73
CA LYS A 108 9.06 -2.50 -11.69
C LYS A 108 9.20 -1.10 -12.32
N GLN A 109 9.29 -0.06 -11.50
CA GLN A 109 9.39 1.33 -11.95
C GLN A 109 10.44 2.09 -11.12
N CYS A 110 11.46 2.68 -11.77
CA CYS A 110 12.52 3.43 -11.06
C CYS A 110 12.04 4.73 -10.42
N ASP A 111 10.87 5.23 -10.78
CA ASP A 111 10.35 6.47 -10.23
C ASP A 111 9.48 6.24 -8.98
N GLN A 112 9.44 5.00 -8.46
CA GLN A 112 8.77 4.59 -7.23
C GLN A 112 9.65 4.71 -6.01
N VAL A 113 10.15 5.92 -5.78
CA VAL A 113 10.96 6.25 -4.62
C VAL A 113 10.57 7.62 -4.07
N LYS A 114 10.73 7.83 -2.77
CA LYS A 114 10.57 9.12 -2.11
C LYS A 114 11.82 9.48 -1.30
N SER A 115 12.10 10.77 -1.20
CA SER A 115 13.03 11.28 -0.20
C SER A 115 12.41 12.43 0.57
N LEU A 116 12.20 12.24 1.86
CA LEU A 116 11.79 13.29 2.78
C LEU A 116 12.90 14.32 2.97
N SER A 117 14.14 13.87 3.02
CA SER A 117 15.30 14.75 3.25
C SER A 117 15.58 15.67 2.08
N LYS A 118 15.28 15.22 0.85
CA LYS A 118 15.49 15.98 -0.38
C LYS A 118 14.20 16.54 -0.99
N ASN A 119 13.05 16.35 -0.33
CA ASN A 119 11.73 16.67 -0.88
C ASN A 119 11.49 16.10 -2.30
N TYR A 120 12.03 14.90 -2.57
CA TYR A 120 11.94 14.25 -3.86
C TYR A 120 10.69 13.35 -3.89
N ASN A 121 9.87 13.49 -4.93
CA ASN A 121 8.61 12.76 -5.14
C ASN A 121 7.60 12.83 -3.98
N ILE A 122 7.74 13.78 -3.04
CA ILE A 122 6.86 13.87 -1.86
C ILE A 122 5.38 14.07 -2.21
N SER A 123 5.08 14.79 -3.30
CA SER A 123 3.71 15.01 -3.78
C SER A 123 3.22 13.95 -4.75
N LYS A 124 4.07 12.97 -5.10
CA LYS A 124 3.73 11.94 -6.06
C LYS A 124 2.78 10.94 -5.39
N GLN A 125 1.65 10.73 -6.05
CA GLN A 125 0.69 9.69 -5.73
C GLN A 125 0.77 8.64 -6.83
N TRP A 126 0.91 7.38 -6.45
CA TRP A 126 0.74 6.26 -7.36
C TRP A 126 -0.73 5.80 -7.31
N SER A 127 -1.07 4.76 -8.07
CA SER A 127 -2.45 4.26 -8.17
C SER A 127 -3.06 3.88 -6.83
N ASP A 128 -2.24 3.63 -5.82
CA ASP A 128 -2.65 3.37 -4.45
C ASP A 128 -2.22 4.54 -3.53
N LYS A 129 -3.17 5.11 -2.80
CA LYS A 129 -2.97 6.34 -1.99
C LYS A 129 -2.09 6.11 -0.77
N LEU A 130 -2.00 4.86 -0.31
CA LEU A 130 -1.20 4.47 0.86
C LEU A 130 0.17 3.91 0.47
N TYR A 131 0.53 3.91 -0.81
CA TYR A 131 1.84 3.51 -1.27
C TYR A 131 2.79 4.70 -1.34
N ASP A 132 3.95 4.59 -0.69
CA ASP A 132 4.96 5.64 -0.64
C ASP A 132 6.21 5.35 -1.50
N GLY A 133 6.17 4.25 -2.27
CA GLY A 133 7.25 3.82 -3.16
C GLY A 133 7.91 2.53 -2.67
N ASN A 134 8.79 1.96 -3.48
CA ASN A 134 9.59 0.78 -3.12
C ASN A 134 10.64 1.11 -2.07
N ILE A 135 11.17 2.34 -2.14
CA ILE A 135 12.19 2.87 -1.24
C ILE A 135 11.80 4.27 -0.81
N VAL A 136 11.90 4.52 0.50
CA VAL A 136 11.73 5.87 1.05
C VAL A 136 12.91 6.22 1.94
N VAL A 137 13.53 7.37 1.66
CA VAL A 137 14.67 7.90 2.42
C VAL A 137 14.23 9.05 3.32
N GLY A 138 14.67 9.04 4.57
CA GLY A 138 14.37 10.09 5.53
C GLY A 138 15.01 9.82 6.89
N ASP A 139 15.14 10.85 7.72
CA ASP A 139 15.63 10.75 9.11
C ASP A 139 14.47 10.34 10.03
N TYR A 140 14.39 9.03 10.37
CA TYR A 140 13.26 8.44 11.10
C TYR A 140 13.48 8.42 12.61
N ASN A 141 14.73 8.47 13.06
CA ASN A 141 15.08 8.54 14.48
C ASN A 141 15.46 9.97 14.94
N PHE A 142 15.44 10.94 14.02
CA PHE A 142 15.71 12.37 14.25
C PHE A 142 17.13 12.68 14.74
N ASP A 143 18.09 11.84 14.39
CA ASP A 143 19.51 11.97 14.75
C ASP A 143 20.30 12.83 13.75
N GLY A 144 19.66 13.26 12.66
CA GLY A 144 20.25 14.08 11.60
C GLY A 144 20.91 13.27 10.48
N LYS A 145 20.88 11.93 10.55
CA LYS A 145 21.30 11.03 9.47
C LYS A 145 20.08 10.58 8.68
N ASP A 146 20.29 10.35 7.39
CA ASP A 146 19.24 9.78 6.56
C ASP A 146 19.20 8.27 6.75
N ASP A 147 17.99 7.73 6.92
CA ASP A 147 17.69 6.31 7.04
C ASP A 147 16.96 5.83 5.77
N ILE A 148 16.63 4.53 5.72
CA ILE A 148 15.92 3.93 4.59
C ILE A 148 14.76 3.03 5.04
N ALA A 149 13.62 3.17 4.37
CA ALA A 149 12.48 2.29 4.48
C ALA A 149 12.28 1.56 3.14
N ILE A 150 12.09 0.25 3.19
CA ILE A 150 11.97 -0.61 2.01
C ILE A 150 10.62 -1.31 2.06
N TYR A 151 9.88 -1.28 0.96
CA TYR A 151 8.60 -1.98 0.85
C TYR A 151 8.77 -3.49 1.12
N HIS A 152 7.87 -4.04 1.93
CA HIS A 152 7.90 -5.43 2.40
C HIS A 152 6.65 -6.21 1.99
N SER A 153 5.46 -5.65 2.14
CA SER A 153 4.23 -6.36 1.77
C SER A 153 3.04 -5.43 1.65
N LYS A 154 1.98 -5.90 1.01
CA LYS A 154 0.66 -5.25 1.00
C LYS A 154 -0.33 -6.16 1.73
N GLU A 155 -1.18 -5.58 2.57
CA GLU A 155 -2.42 -6.22 2.98
C GLU A 155 -3.48 -5.99 1.91
N THR A 156 -3.83 -7.06 1.19
CA THR A 156 -4.72 -6.97 0.03
C THR A 156 -6.10 -6.41 0.38
N ASP A 157 -6.65 -6.75 1.56
CA ASP A 157 -8.01 -6.35 1.96
C ASP A 157 -8.11 -4.88 2.40
N ARG A 158 -7.04 -4.31 2.95
CA ARG A 158 -7.01 -2.95 3.53
C ARG A 158 -6.20 -1.94 2.72
N GLU A 159 -5.57 -2.39 1.64
CA GLU A 159 -4.62 -1.62 0.84
C GLU A 159 -3.50 -0.96 1.67
N ILE A 160 -3.10 -1.61 2.77
CA ILE A 160 -2.03 -1.12 3.64
C ILE A 160 -0.69 -1.67 3.12
N PHE A 161 0.27 -0.77 2.91
CA PHE A 161 1.64 -1.12 2.51
C PHE A 161 2.52 -1.11 3.73
N PHE A 162 3.28 -2.18 3.92
CA PHE A 162 4.22 -2.37 5.02
C PHE A 162 5.64 -2.13 4.56
N TYR A 163 6.43 -1.53 5.44
CA TYR A 163 7.83 -1.20 5.21
C TYR A 163 8.73 -1.78 6.30
N GLU A 164 9.94 -2.17 5.91
CA GLU A 164 11.04 -2.46 6.83
C GLU A 164 11.99 -1.26 6.87
N TYR A 165 12.34 -0.84 8.08
CA TYR A 165 13.14 0.36 8.33
C TYR A 165 14.55 -0.03 8.74
N TYR A 166 15.53 0.65 8.17
CA TYR A 166 16.95 0.48 8.47
C TYR A 166 17.57 1.83 8.80
N LEU A 167 18.05 1.95 10.03
CA LEU A 167 18.62 3.19 10.57
C LEU A 167 20.12 3.24 10.32
N GLN A 168 20.63 4.41 9.98
CA GLN A 168 22.05 4.63 9.78
C GLN A 168 22.79 4.73 11.11
N THR A 169 23.87 3.97 11.27
CA THR A 169 24.73 4.01 12.46
C THR A 169 25.74 5.14 12.37
N ASP A 170 26.41 5.46 13.48
CA ASP A 170 27.50 6.46 13.51
C ASP A 170 28.68 6.07 12.59
N GLN A 171 28.84 4.78 12.31
CA GLN A 171 29.87 4.25 11.43
C GLN A 171 29.46 4.27 9.95
N GLY A 172 28.22 4.68 9.64
CA GLY A 172 27.68 4.73 8.28
C GLY A 172 27.16 3.39 7.74
N ASP A 173 27.05 2.36 8.59
CA ASP A 173 26.31 1.12 8.26
C ASP A 173 24.80 1.31 8.53
N PHE A 174 23.98 0.34 8.15
CA PHE A 174 22.53 0.36 8.32
C PHE A 174 22.05 -0.89 9.05
N GLU A 175 21.23 -0.70 10.09
CA GLU A 175 20.67 -1.77 10.92
C GLU A 175 19.15 -1.73 10.90
N ARG A 176 18.49 -2.89 10.78
CA ARG A 176 17.02 -2.98 10.80
C ARG A 176 16.51 -2.53 12.17
N ASP A 177 15.62 -1.56 12.20
CA ASP A 177 14.92 -1.16 13.42
C ASP A 177 13.64 -1.99 13.57
N ASN A 178 13.62 -2.83 14.61
CA ASN A 178 12.49 -3.73 14.85
C ASN A 178 11.23 -2.96 15.26
N PHE A 179 11.35 -1.89 16.05
CA PHE A 179 10.18 -1.16 16.50
C PHE A 179 9.48 -0.48 15.33
N LEU A 180 10.21 0.25 14.48
CA LEU A 180 9.64 0.93 13.31
C LEU A 180 9.05 -0.09 12.33
N SER A 181 9.78 -1.18 12.06
CA SER A 181 9.29 -2.22 11.14
C SER A 181 8.06 -2.96 11.66
N ASP A 182 7.91 -3.11 12.97
CA ASP A 182 6.83 -3.87 13.59
C ASP A 182 5.65 -2.99 14.07
N LYS A 183 5.83 -1.66 14.18
CA LYS A 183 4.80 -0.72 14.68
C LYS A 183 4.43 0.41 13.72
N PHE A 184 5.31 0.77 12.79
CA PHE A 184 5.12 1.89 11.86
C PHE A 184 4.93 1.37 10.44
N HIS A 185 3.84 0.64 10.25
CA HIS A 185 3.58 -0.10 9.02
C HIS A 185 3.41 0.80 7.79
N TYR A 186 2.80 1.99 7.92
CA TYR A 186 2.53 2.94 6.81
C TYR A 186 3.20 4.32 7.02
N PHE A 187 3.62 4.94 5.91
CA PHE A 187 4.51 6.09 5.88
C PHE A 187 3.79 7.46 5.80
N GLY A 188 2.71 7.58 5.04
CA GLY A 188 2.35 8.84 4.38
C GLY A 188 1.88 10.04 5.22
N LYS A 189 1.68 9.96 6.55
CA LYS A 189 1.30 11.13 7.38
C LYS A 189 1.84 11.15 8.81
N ARG A 190 2.86 10.32 9.09
CA ARG A 190 3.18 9.89 10.45
C ARG A 190 4.52 10.39 11.00
N PHE A 191 5.27 11.17 10.24
CA PHE A 191 6.58 11.68 10.65
C PHE A 191 6.54 13.22 10.74
N ASP A 192 6.32 13.74 11.95
CA ASP A 192 6.42 15.17 12.22
C ASP A 192 7.88 15.54 12.51
N ARG A 193 8.62 15.81 11.43
CA ARG A 193 10.04 16.20 11.48
C ARG A 193 10.28 17.46 12.30
N LYS A 194 9.34 18.42 12.27
CA LYS A 194 9.49 19.70 12.97
C LYS A 194 9.51 19.49 14.48
N ASN A 195 8.62 18.64 14.97
CA ASN A 195 8.50 18.35 16.39
C ASN A 195 9.28 17.09 16.83
N LYS A 196 9.91 16.38 15.88
CA LYS A 196 10.62 15.11 16.09
C LYS A 196 9.72 14.03 16.69
N LEU A 197 8.56 13.84 16.07
CA LEU A 197 7.55 12.89 16.53
C LEU A 197 7.21 11.86 15.45
N LEU A 198 7.11 10.62 15.89
CA LEU A 198 6.49 9.53 15.15
C LEU A 198 5.03 9.45 15.60
N ILE A 199 4.08 9.56 14.69
CA ILE A 199 2.64 9.61 14.96
C ILE A 199 2.03 8.31 14.44
N ASN A 200 1.54 7.43 15.28
CA ASN A 200 0.77 6.26 14.84
C ASN A 200 -0.72 6.53 15.02
N ASP A 201 -1.45 6.67 13.91
CA ASP A 201 -2.91 6.82 13.87
C ASP A 201 -3.64 5.59 13.31
N GLU A 202 -3.02 4.39 13.36
CA GLU A 202 -3.66 3.11 12.97
C GLU A 202 -4.84 2.73 13.86
N HIS A 203 -4.92 3.33 15.04
CA HIS A 203 -5.99 3.13 16.00
C HIS A 203 -6.71 4.45 16.27
N VAL A 204 -7.85 4.33 16.94
CA VAL A 204 -8.55 5.48 17.53
C VAL A 204 -7.52 6.36 18.24
N ILE A 205 -6.58 5.78 18.99
CA ILE A 205 -5.46 6.44 19.67
C ILE A 205 -4.35 6.88 18.71
N ILE A 206 -4.04 8.18 18.72
CA ILE A 206 -2.85 8.77 18.11
C ILE A 206 -1.69 8.64 19.10
N ASP A 207 -0.85 7.64 18.91
CA ASP A 207 0.39 7.53 19.69
C ASP A 207 1.48 8.40 19.09
N LYS A 208 2.07 9.29 19.88
CA LYS A 208 3.25 10.06 19.54
C LYS A 208 4.44 9.50 20.29
N TYR A 209 5.46 9.11 19.54
CA TYR A 209 6.71 8.61 20.07
C TYR A 209 7.83 9.60 19.80
N LYS A 210 8.76 9.68 20.75
CA LYS A 210 10.01 10.42 20.61
C LYS A 210 11.17 9.43 20.71
N TYR A 211 12.13 9.60 19.82
CA TYR A 211 13.40 8.91 19.91
C TYR A 211 14.28 9.62 20.96
N ASP A 212 14.76 8.88 21.96
CA ASP A 212 15.58 9.39 23.05
C ASP A 212 16.74 8.41 23.34
N TYR A 213 17.95 8.78 22.94
CA TYR A 213 19.19 8.01 23.17
C TYR A 213 19.14 6.52 22.78
N GLY A 214 18.61 6.20 21.59
CA GLY A 214 18.54 4.81 21.10
C GLY A 214 17.31 4.03 21.58
N TRP A 215 16.43 4.67 22.35
CA TRP A 215 15.17 4.09 22.80
C TRP A 215 14.00 4.90 22.30
N ILE A 216 12.91 4.21 21.93
CA ILE A 216 11.67 4.87 21.53
C ILE A 216 10.77 4.95 22.75
N LYS A 217 10.40 6.19 23.11
CA LYS A 217 9.52 6.48 24.24
C LYS A 217 8.20 7.02 23.73
N LEU A 218 7.10 6.40 24.15
CA LEU A 218 5.77 7.00 24.01
C LEU A 218 5.75 8.30 24.83
N VAL A 219 5.62 9.44 24.16
CA VAL A 219 5.60 10.76 24.82
C VAL A 219 4.20 11.31 24.98
N GLU A 220 3.27 10.88 24.13
CA GLU A 220 1.88 11.30 24.19
C GLU A 220 1.03 10.23 23.50
N ALA A 221 0.21 9.47 24.23
CA ALA A 221 -0.85 8.69 23.61
C ALA A 221 -2.10 9.56 23.64
N VAL A 222 -2.39 10.25 22.53
CA VAL A 222 -3.64 10.97 22.37
C VAL A 222 -4.68 9.96 21.92
N SER A 223 -5.33 9.29 22.87
CA SER A 223 -6.69 8.83 22.57
C SER A 223 -7.47 10.07 22.15
N PRO A 224 -8.13 10.12 20.97
CA PRO A 224 -8.86 11.27 20.45
C PRO A 224 -9.81 11.64 21.56
N ASN A 225 -9.39 12.68 22.25
CA ASN A 225 -9.81 13.11 23.56
C ASN A 225 -10.91 12.24 24.20
N ILE A 226 -10.52 11.29 25.05
CA ILE A 226 -11.46 10.73 26.04
C ILE A 226 -12.01 11.88 26.91
N GLU A 227 -11.33 13.02 27.03
CA GLU A 227 -11.80 14.20 27.78
C GLU A 227 -12.65 15.23 27.00
N SER A 228 -12.56 15.33 25.67
CA SER A 228 -13.43 16.25 24.91
C SER A 228 -14.66 15.52 24.41
N SER A 229 -15.79 15.89 24.98
CA SER A 229 -17.09 15.38 24.58
C SER A 229 -17.35 15.69 23.10
N PHE A 230 -17.89 14.73 22.35
CA PHE A 230 -18.27 14.93 20.95
C PHE A 230 -19.59 14.22 20.64
N TYR A 231 -20.21 14.59 19.53
CA TYR A 231 -21.45 13.95 19.07
C TYR A 231 -21.18 13.00 17.91
N MET A 232 -21.92 11.90 17.84
CA MET A 232 -21.81 10.91 16.77
C MET A 232 -23.16 10.36 16.37
N VAL A 233 -23.33 9.90 15.14
CA VAL A 233 -24.47 9.08 14.72
C VAL A 233 -24.07 7.62 14.82
N SER A 234 -24.57 6.88 15.80
CA SER A 234 -24.34 5.44 15.93
C SER A 234 -25.15 4.70 14.87
N VAL A 235 -24.47 3.89 14.06
CA VAL A 235 -25.07 3.17 12.94
C VAL A 235 -24.99 1.64 13.07
N ALA A 236 -24.00 1.14 13.82
CA ALA A 236 -23.91 -0.29 14.13
C ALA A 236 -23.22 -0.52 15.49
N ALA A 237 -23.45 -1.70 16.06
CA ALA A 237 -22.72 -2.19 17.23
C ALA A 237 -22.27 -3.63 16.94
N VAL A 238 -20.97 -3.88 17.02
CA VAL A 238 -20.35 -5.16 16.62
C VAL A 238 -19.42 -5.69 17.70
N LYS A 239 -19.17 -7.00 17.71
CA LYS A 239 -18.47 -7.68 18.82
C LYS A 239 -16.96 -7.54 18.76
N THR A 240 -16.39 -7.47 17.57
CA THR A 240 -14.93 -7.45 17.38
C THR A 240 -14.49 -6.14 16.76
N GLU A 241 -13.24 -5.76 17.05
CA GLU A 241 -12.64 -4.56 16.45
C GLU A 241 -12.51 -4.71 14.92
N SER A 242 -12.22 -5.93 14.45
CA SER A 242 -12.14 -6.26 13.02
C SER A 242 -13.47 -6.00 12.30
N ASP A 243 -14.58 -6.45 12.88
CA ASP A 243 -15.91 -6.16 12.32
C ASP A 243 -16.21 -4.65 12.30
N ALA A 244 -15.75 -3.92 13.32
CA ALA A 244 -15.97 -2.47 13.42
C ALA A 244 -15.22 -1.73 12.30
N LYS A 245 -13.97 -2.11 12.04
CA LYS A 245 -13.15 -1.60 10.93
C LYS A 245 -13.84 -1.86 9.58
N ASN A 246 -14.35 -3.08 9.37
CA ASN A 246 -15.05 -3.43 8.13
C ASN A 246 -16.32 -2.60 7.91
N GLU A 247 -17.08 -2.28 8.95
CA GLU A 247 -18.26 -1.42 8.85
C GLU A 247 -17.89 0.06 8.61
N VAL A 248 -16.80 0.56 9.21
CA VAL A 248 -16.28 1.92 8.93
C VAL A 248 -15.94 2.07 7.45
N ILE A 249 -15.20 1.12 6.88
CA ILE A 249 -14.84 1.13 5.45
C ILE A 249 -16.09 1.18 4.56
N LYS A 250 -17.14 0.43 4.90
CA LYS A 250 -18.42 0.47 4.16
C LYS A 250 -19.09 1.84 4.19
N LEU A 251 -18.92 2.61 5.26
CA LEU A 251 -19.46 3.96 5.39
C LEU A 251 -18.59 4.98 4.66
N GLU A 252 -17.26 4.87 4.77
CA GLU A 252 -16.30 5.72 4.06
C GLU A 252 -16.44 5.58 2.54
N ASN A 253 -16.63 4.36 2.04
CA ASN A 253 -16.91 4.09 0.62
C ASN A 253 -18.25 4.70 0.14
N LYS A 254 -19.15 5.04 1.07
CA LYS A 254 -20.39 5.77 0.79
C LYS A 254 -20.24 7.28 0.96
N GLY A 255 -19.02 7.77 1.24
CA GLY A 255 -18.69 9.18 1.40
C GLY A 255 -18.95 9.74 2.80
N TYR A 256 -19.15 8.90 3.81
CA TYR A 256 -19.29 9.37 5.18
C TYR A 256 -17.93 9.47 5.88
N GLN A 257 -17.76 10.50 6.70
CA GLN A 257 -16.73 10.49 7.73
C GLN A 257 -17.18 9.55 8.83
N ALA A 258 -16.50 8.42 9.01
CA ALA A 258 -16.90 7.36 9.92
C ALA A 258 -15.72 6.87 10.75
N ASN A 259 -16.01 6.34 11.93
CA ASN A 259 -15.02 5.70 12.80
C ASN A 259 -15.74 4.74 13.77
N TYR A 260 -15.02 4.14 14.70
CA TYR A 260 -15.57 3.29 15.74
C TYR A 260 -14.97 3.60 17.11
N LEU A 261 -15.65 3.17 18.17
CA LEU A 261 -15.17 3.26 19.56
C LEU A 261 -15.62 2.05 20.38
N TRP A 262 -14.92 1.77 21.47
CA TRP A 262 -15.35 0.76 22.44
C TRP A 262 -16.33 1.41 23.44
N ILE A 263 -17.58 0.94 23.47
CA ILE A 263 -18.65 1.56 24.26
C ILE A 263 -18.31 1.69 25.77
N PRO A 264 -17.70 0.70 26.43
CA PRO A 264 -17.34 0.79 27.85
C PRO A 264 -16.35 1.88 28.23
N ASP A 265 -15.64 2.48 27.26
CA ASP A 265 -14.66 3.54 27.54
C ASP A 265 -15.31 4.91 27.82
N TYR A 266 -16.64 5.03 27.71
CA TYR A 266 -17.35 6.31 27.85
C TYR A 266 -18.57 6.20 28.78
N ALA A 267 -18.55 6.97 29.87
CA ALA A 267 -19.62 6.95 30.88
C ALA A 267 -20.99 7.41 30.35
N SER A 268 -21.03 8.23 29.28
CA SER A 268 -22.28 8.65 28.63
C SER A 268 -22.95 7.56 27.80
N LEU A 269 -22.26 6.45 27.56
CA LEU A 269 -22.75 5.32 26.78
C LEU A 269 -23.22 4.17 27.68
N SER A 270 -23.84 3.15 27.07
CA SER A 270 -24.56 2.09 27.80
C SER A 270 -23.67 1.10 28.57
N GLY A 271 -22.34 1.18 28.47
CA GLY A 271 -21.41 0.20 29.03
C GLY A 271 -21.47 -1.19 28.37
N ALA A 272 -22.26 -1.36 27.30
CA ALA A 272 -22.37 -2.62 26.58
C ALA A 272 -21.01 -2.99 25.95
N LYS A 273 -20.60 -4.25 26.04
CA LYS A 273 -19.30 -4.73 25.53
C LYS A 273 -19.33 -4.96 24.00
N PHE A 274 -19.46 -3.86 23.26
CA PHE A 274 -19.43 -3.82 21.80
C PHE A 274 -18.63 -2.61 21.31
N TYR A 275 -18.14 -2.70 20.08
CA TYR A 275 -17.65 -1.56 19.33
C TYR A 275 -18.84 -0.86 18.66
N SER A 276 -19.03 0.43 18.95
CA SER A 276 -20.00 1.27 18.23
C SER A 276 -19.33 1.82 16.98
N VAL A 277 -19.93 1.59 15.82
CA VAL A 277 -19.53 2.19 14.55
C VAL A 277 -20.41 3.41 14.32
N TYR A 278 -19.81 4.52 13.95
CA TYR A 278 -20.50 5.80 13.89
C TYR A 278 -20.08 6.68 12.70
N ILE A 279 -20.95 7.64 12.37
CA ILE A 279 -20.68 8.76 11.47
C ILE A 279 -20.42 10.01 12.32
N GLY A 280 -19.37 10.78 11.98
CA GLY A 280 -18.88 11.91 12.77
C GLY A 280 -17.34 11.86 12.91
N PRO A 281 -16.76 12.49 13.95
CA PRO A 281 -17.41 13.20 15.05
C PRO A 281 -17.99 14.56 14.65
N PHE A 282 -19.01 15.01 15.38
CA PHE A 282 -19.61 16.34 15.27
C PHE A 282 -19.30 17.16 16.53
N SER A 283 -19.04 18.44 16.33
CA SER A 283 -18.61 19.34 17.41
C SER A 283 -19.78 19.90 18.21
N THR A 284 -20.98 19.94 17.61
CA THR A 284 -22.19 20.47 18.25
C THR A 284 -23.36 19.49 18.19
N GLN A 285 -24.29 19.62 19.14
CA GLN A 285 -25.53 18.84 19.14
C GLN A 285 -26.33 19.08 17.86
N GLN A 286 -26.39 20.32 17.38
CA GLN A 286 -27.15 20.72 16.20
C GLN A 286 -26.64 20.03 14.92
N GLU A 287 -25.31 19.93 14.75
CA GLU A 287 -24.72 19.19 13.63
C GLU A 287 -25.12 17.72 13.66
N CYS A 288 -25.08 17.09 14.84
CA CYS A 288 -25.45 15.69 15.00
C CYS A 288 -26.96 15.47 14.82
N GLU A 289 -27.81 16.39 15.24
CA GLU A 289 -29.25 16.37 14.97
C GLU A 289 -29.57 16.34 13.48
N ILE A 290 -28.94 17.24 12.70
CA ILE A 290 -29.09 17.30 11.24
C ILE A 290 -28.59 16.00 10.61
N ALA A 291 -27.39 15.55 10.99
CA ALA A 291 -26.80 14.33 10.46
C ALA A 291 -27.65 13.08 10.79
N THR A 292 -28.19 13.01 12.01
CA THR A 292 -29.09 11.94 12.45
C THR A 292 -30.37 11.95 11.62
N GLU A 293 -31.00 13.11 11.44
CA GLU A 293 -32.24 13.23 10.67
C GLU A 293 -32.05 12.78 9.21
N GLU A 294 -30.95 13.20 8.58
CA GLU A 294 -30.62 12.78 7.22
C GLU A 294 -30.31 11.29 7.12
N TYR A 295 -29.47 10.75 8.02
CA TYR A 295 -29.09 9.34 7.95
C TYR A 295 -30.27 8.41 8.27
N ARG A 296 -31.18 8.82 9.15
CA ARG A 296 -32.38 8.04 9.48
C ARG A 296 -33.38 7.86 8.33
N LYS A 297 -33.26 8.66 7.26
CA LYS A 297 -33.98 8.41 6.00
C LYS A 297 -33.54 7.11 5.33
N LYS A 298 -32.29 6.68 5.58
CA LYS A 298 -31.68 5.46 5.04
C LYS A 298 -31.74 4.30 6.05
N ASP A 299 -31.48 4.58 7.32
CA ASP A 299 -31.57 3.60 8.40
C ASP A 299 -32.33 4.16 9.61
N LYS A 300 -33.58 3.74 9.76
CA LYS A 300 -34.47 4.22 10.83
C LYS A 300 -33.97 3.88 12.24
N ASN A 301 -33.08 2.91 12.37
CA ASN A 301 -32.52 2.44 13.65
C ASN A 301 -31.29 3.24 14.09
N ALA A 302 -30.70 4.05 13.22
CA ALA A 302 -29.60 4.93 13.59
C ALA A 302 -30.08 6.04 14.54
N TYR A 303 -29.19 6.47 15.43
CA TYR A 303 -29.47 7.56 16.38
C TYR A 303 -28.18 8.28 16.77
N GLY A 304 -28.31 9.57 17.07
CA GLY A 304 -27.21 10.39 17.54
C GLY A 304 -26.96 10.23 19.04
N LEU A 305 -25.72 10.44 19.45
CA LEU A 305 -25.24 10.28 20.83
C LEU A 305 -24.22 11.35 21.18
N LEU A 306 -24.24 11.80 22.45
CA LEU A 306 -23.07 12.43 23.07
C LEU A 306 -22.14 11.34 23.61
N VAL A 307 -20.87 11.42 23.23
CA VAL A 307 -19.78 10.59 23.72
C VAL A 307 -18.95 11.43 24.69
N SER A 308 -18.95 11.07 25.99
CA SER A 308 -18.28 11.82 27.05
C SER A 308 -17.98 10.96 28.30
N GLN A 309 -17.14 11.47 29.20
CA GLN A 309 -16.89 10.89 30.53
C GLN A 309 -17.89 11.31 31.60
N GLU A 310 -18.78 12.24 31.30
CA GLU A 310 -19.91 12.52 32.18
C GLU A 310 -20.96 11.40 32.03
N PRO A 311 -21.51 10.86 33.14
CA PRO A 311 -22.57 9.84 33.14
C PRO A 311 -23.92 10.45 32.76
N LYS A 312 -23.94 11.21 31.66
CA LYS A 312 -25.09 11.89 31.11
C LYS A 312 -25.27 11.44 29.67
N ARG A 313 -26.34 10.70 29.43
CA ARG A 313 -26.72 10.23 28.12
C ARG A 313 -27.54 11.28 27.39
N VAL A 314 -27.05 11.71 26.24
CA VAL A 314 -27.81 12.48 25.27
C VAL A 314 -28.06 11.59 24.07
N GLN A 315 -29.34 11.33 23.76
CA GLN A 315 -29.74 10.56 22.60
C GLN A 315 -30.56 11.45 21.66
N ILE A 316 -30.19 11.43 20.38
CA ILE A 316 -30.75 12.27 19.34
C ILE A 316 -31.46 11.40 18.31
N ASN A 317 -32.70 11.73 18.01
CA ASN A 317 -33.56 11.03 17.06
C ASN A 317 -33.85 11.87 15.78
N GLY A 318 -33.27 13.06 15.67
CA GLY A 318 -33.48 14.04 14.60
C GLY A 318 -33.51 15.47 15.15
N VAL A 319 -33.81 16.44 14.31
CA VAL A 319 -33.80 17.88 14.68
C VAL A 319 -34.85 18.15 15.75
N GLY A 320 -34.41 18.73 16.87
CA GLY A 320 -35.21 19.00 18.07
C GLY A 320 -35.67 17.76 18.85
N LYS A 321 -35.31 16.55 18.42
CA LYS A 321 -35.74 15.28 19.02
C LYS A 321 -34.65 14.70 19.90
N VAL A 322 -34.40 15.38 21.02
CA VAL A 322 -33.31 15.04 21.94
C VAL A 322 -33.84 14.60 23.29
N THR A 323 -33.32 13.47 23.78
CA THR A 323 -33.61 12.93 25.11
C THR A 323 -32.33 12.96 25.94
N VAL A 324 -32.42 13.46 27.16
CA VAL A 324 -31.29 13.52 28.11
C VAL A 324 -31.65 12.71 29.36
N THR A 325 -30.78 11.77 29.73
CA THR A 325 -30.92 10.94 30.94
C THR A 325 -29.59 10.83 31.67
N ASN A 326 -29.62 10.56 32.97
CA ASN A 326 -28.41 10.15 33.69
C ASN A 326 -28.21 8.64 33.48
N ASN A 327 -26.96 8.21 33.28
CA ASN A 327 -26.59 6.80 33.15
C ASN A 327 -26.26 6.14 34.48
#